data_AF-A0AAW5CW67-F1
#
_entry.id   AF-A0AAW5CW67-F1
#
_cell.length_a   1.000
_cell.length_b   1.000
_cell.length_c   1.000
_cell.angle_alpha   90.00
_cell.angle_beta   90.00
_cell.angle_gamma   90.00
#
_symmetry.space_group_name_H-M   'P 1'
#
loop_
_entity.id
_entity.type
_entity.pdbx_description
1 polymer ?
#
loop_
_entity_poly.entity_id
_entity_poly.type
_entity_poly.pdbx_seq_one_letter_code
_entity_poly.pdbx_strand_id
1 'polypeptide(L)'
;MFVFRVNSTQGIGHLKRCLNLAKELSVRGCGSHFILDENDCLSDYISGINYSVTLIAHGTSEYDDAQQTLSIAYQVGAEAIVVDSYLLGREWESQIQDQFKLVVIDDLGREHLANTLIDIRWRGDQTEAYYHHLVSHDCETLLGPKYALLESVYHDSSRADIERSHLLFSLGGGGDWELLTPIIELVCQLRPCQPIEIVLGPSATNYDSIISLQHIYPQVEINRSPKSLYPSFIRAQLFVGALGTSLYELAATKTPALTFSMAKNQEHNQSWLDDLGHCLHLPEFLSSDPLEVVELINILLDNSDKLAEYRNHSKVCVDGRGAARVSSYLLSQQTQSEAEIQSLCKREYLPIAADLTVRMVDFFDINRYLHARNSQHNNVRMTITEAIPTLGHYKWWHQNQRENFVVELDGNPLIYIWHQSLEQNGQTYLYGGWFSALEQVNFAYVQLALNWQLKLCEEEYPDGIWLAVIHKDNKFVNLLNQHNGFKAIEVDSPHFQVTQSIFPSADPKKFNYVMLTRENEHG
;
A
#
# COMPACT_ATOMS: atom_id res chain seq x y z
N MET A 1 -24.63 -29.26 -0.49
CA MET A 1 -23.28 -29.43 -1.09
C MET A 1 -22.97 -28.19 -1.94
N PHE A 2 -21.74 -27.67 -1.92
CA PHE A 2 -21.29 -26.61 -2.83
C PHE A 2 -20.40 -27.20 -3.92
N VAL A 3 -20.61 -26.80 -5.17
CA VAL A 3 -19.73 -27.16 -6.28
C VAL A 3 -18.84 -25.97 -6.63
N PHE A 4 -17.54 -26.19 -6.75
CA PHE A 4 -16.57 -25.17 -7.14
C PHE A 4 -16.03 -25.48 -8.54
N ARG A 5 -16.35 -24.65 -9.55
CA ARG A 5 -15.71 -24.71 -10.87
C ARG A 5 -14.57 -23.70 -10.90
N VAL A 6 -13.34 -24.20 -10.89
CA VAL A 6 -12.14 -23.35 -10.73
C VAL A 6 -11.22 -23.52 -11.94
N ASN A 7 -10.80 -22.40 -12.51
CA ASN A 7 -9.73 -22.40 -13.50
C ASN A 7 -8.40 -22.70 -12.81
N SER A 8 -7.78 -23.82 -13.20
CA SER A 8 -6.56 -24.33 -12.60
C SER A 8 -5.34 -24.25 -13.55
N THR A 9 -5.46 -23.55 -14.68
CA THR A 9 -4.39 -23.44 -15.69
C THR A 9 -3.56 -22.15 -15.58
N GLN A 10 -4.07 -21.11 -14.92
CA GLN A 10 -3.41 -19.80 -14.82
C GLN A 10 -2.74 -19.55 -13.46
N GLY A 11 -2.39 -20.63 -12.75
CA GLY A 11 -1.73 -20.59 -11.44
C GLY A 11 -2.64 -21.05 -10.30
N ILE A 12 -2.09 -21.11 -9.08
CA ILE A 12 -2.76 -21.69 -7.91
C ILE A 12 -3.66 -20.70 -7.13
N GLY A 13 -3.71 -19.43 -7.54
CA GLY A 13 -4.41 -18.36 -6.82
C GLY A 13 -5.92 -18.63 -6.70
N HIS A 14 -6.59 -18.93 -7.81
CA HIS A 14 -8.01 -19.27 -7.88
C HIS A 14 -8.34 -20.47 -6.99
N LEU A 15 -7.54 -21.54 -7.10
CA LEU A 15 -7.71 -22.74 -6.28
C LEU A 15 -7.54 -22.44 -4.79
N LYS A 16 -6.52 -21.68 -4.40
CA LYS A 16 -6.26 -21.36 -2.98
C LYS A 16 -7.42 -20.59 -2.35
N ARG A 17 -7.96 -19.56 -3.02
CA ARG A 17 -9.09 -18.77 -2.49
C ARG A 17 -10.39 -19.57 -2.42
N CYS A 18 -10.66 -20.42 -3.42
CA CYS A 18 -11.79 -21.34 -3.37
C CYS A 18 -11.65 -22.39 -2.25
N LEU A 19 -10.45 -22.91 -2.00
CA LEU A 19 -10.18 -23.83 -0.89
C LEU A 19 -10.40 -23.17 0.47
N ASN A 20 -10.03 -21.90 0.63
CA ASN A 20 -10.27 -21.15 1.86
C ASN A 20 -11.77 -20.99 2.13
N LEU A 21 -12.55 -20.66 1.09
CA LEU A 21 -14.02 -20.60 1.21
C LEU A 21 -14.63 -21.97 1.53
N ALA A 22 -14.19 -23.03 0.85
CA ALA A 22 -14.64 -24.40 1.09
C ALA A 22 -14.33 -24.87 2.53
N LYS A 23 -13.17 -24.50 3.09
CA LYS A 23 -12.82 -24.78 4.48
C LYS A 23 -13.82 -24.13 5.45
N GLU A 24 -14.17 -22.87 5.23
CA GLU A 24 -15.14 -22.16 6.08
C GLU A 24 -16.58 -22.70 5.94
N LEU A 25 -16.98 -23.16 4.75
CA LEU A 25 -18.23 -23.87 4.53
C LEU A 25 -18.26 -25.23 5.23
N SER A 26 -17.14 -25.97 5.18
CA SER A 26 -16.99 -27.27 5.87
C SER A 26 -17.11 -27.15 7.38
N VAL A 27 -16.51 -26.12 7.98
CA VAL A 27 -16.67 -25.79 9.41
C VAL A 27 -18.14 -25.58 9.80
N ARG A 28 -18.99 -25.15 8.84
CA ARG A 28 -20.42 -24.93 9.03
C ARG A 28 -21.29 -26.12 8.60
N GLY A 29 -20.69 -27.28 8.34
CA GLY A 29 -21.40 -28.52 8.01
C GLY A 29 -21.72 -28.71 6.54
N CYS A 30 -21.20 -27.87 5.64
CA CYS A 30 -21.44 -27.96 4.20
C CYS A 30 -20.31 -28.73 3.49
N GLY A 31 -20.66 -29.77 2.73
CA GLY A 31 -19.73 -30.45 1.83
C GLY A 31 -19.34 -29.59 0.63
N SER A 32 -18.15 -29.84 0.07
CA SER A 32 -17.68 -29.20 -1.17
C SER A 32 -17.18 -30.24 -2.18
N HIS A 33 -17.46 -29.99 -3.47
CA HIS A 33 -16.99 -30.76 -4.62
C HIS A 33 -16.31 -29.82 -5.61
N PHE A 34 -15.07 -30.11 -6.01
CA PHE A 34 -14.30 -29.30 -6.94
C PHE A 34 -14.32 -29.88 -8.35
N ILE A 35 -14.53 -29.02 -9.34
CA ILE A 35 -14.38 -29.29 -10.76
C ILE A 35 -13.20 -28.47 -11.25
N LEU A 36 -12.12 -29.15 -11.63
CA LEU A 36 -10.86 -28.53 -12.04
C LEU A 36 -10.53 -28.91 -13.48
N ASP A 37 -9.81 -28.04 -14.18
CA ASP A 37 -9.24 -28.40 -15.48
C ASP A 37 -8.15 -29.47 -15.28
N GLU A 38 -8.14 -30.48 -16.16
CA GLU A 38 -7.05 -31.44 -16.24
C GLU A 38 -5.72 -30.72 -16.49
N ASN A 39 -4.80 -30.82 -15.53
CA ASN A 39 -3.45 -30.26 -15.62
C ASN A 39 -2.49 -31.09 -14.76
N ASP A 40 -1.35 -31.47 -15.34
CA ASP A 40 -0.30 -32.28 -14.70
C ASP A 40 0.23 -31.65 -13.40
N CYS A 41 0.21 -30.33 -13.29
CA CYS A 41 0.79 -29.58 -12.17
C CYS A 41 -0.06 -29.56 -10.87
N LEU A 42 -1.28 -30.09 -10.88
CA LEU A 42 -2.21 -29.97 -9.75
C LEU A 42 -2.18 -31.16 -8.79
N SER A 43 -1.62 -32.29 -9.19
CA SER A 43 -1.67 -33.55 -8.44
C SER A 43 -1.12 -33.43 -7.01
N ASP A 44 0.02 -32.76 -6.83
CA ASP A 44 0.63 -32.54 -5.52
C ASP A 44 -0.19 -31.61 -4.62
N TYR A 45 -0.87 -30.61 -5.20
CA TYR A 45 -1.76 -29.70 -4.46
C TYR A 45 -3.08 -30.37 -4.09
N ILE A 46 -3.63 -31.22 -4.97
CA ILE A 46 -4.88 -31.95 -4.76
C ILE A 46 -4.71 -33.07 -3.73
N SER A 47 -3.53 -33.69 -3.65
CA SER A 47 -3.25 -34.81 -2.73
C SER A 47 -3.48 -34.50 -1.24
N GLY A 48 -3.47 -33.21 -0.86
CA GLY A 48 -3.73 -32.74 0.51
C GLY A 48 -5.14 -32.21 0.76
N ILE A 49 -6.04 -32.30 -0.22
CA ILE A 49 -7.38 -31.72 -0.16
C ILE A 49 -8.38 -32.82 0.24
N ASN A 50 -9.03 -32.68 1.39
CA ASN A 50 -10.07 -33.61 1.86
C ASN A 50 -11.43 -33.42 1.14
N TYR A 51 -11.43 -32.93 -0.09
CA TYR A 51 -12.63 -32.67 -0.88
C TYR A 51 -12.71 -33.62 -2.07
N SER A 52 -13.94 -33.85 -2.51
CA SER A 52 -14.23 -34.58 -3.73
C SER A 52 -13.81 -33.73 -4.94
N VAL A 53 -13.06 -34.32 -5.89
CA VAL A 53 -12.51 -33.62 -7.07
C VAL A 53 -12.90 -34.40 -8.34
N THR A 54 -13.41 -33.69 -9.33
CA THR A 54 -13.57 -34.18 -10.70
C THR A 54 -12.71 -33.32 -11.62
N LEU A 55 -11.93 -33.98 -12.47
CA LEU A 55 -11.17 -33.30 -13.52
C LEU A 55 -12.00 -33.32 -14.81
N ILE A 56 -11.98 -32.20 -15.54
CA ILE A 56 -12.61 -32.07 -16.85
C ILE A 56 -11.58 -31.60 -17.88
N ALA A 57 -11.78 -31.99 -19.13
CA ALA A 57 -10.87 -31.63 -20.22
C ALA A 57 -10.79 -30.12 -20.42
N HIS A 58 -9.57 -29.58 -20.52
CA HIS A 58 -9.37 -28.17 -20.82
C HIS A 58 -9.73 -27.83 -22.27
N GLY A 59 -10.19 -26.59 -22.52
CA GLY A 59 -10.40 -26.05 -23.87
C GLY A 59 -11.72 -26.45 -24.53
N THR A 60 -12.69 -26.91 -23.75
CA THR A 60 -14.09 -27.05 -24.20
C THR A 60 -14.74 -25.68 -24.38
N SER A 61 -15.83 -25.62 -25.15
CA SER A 61 -16.64 -24.40 -25.23
C SER A 61 -17.27 -24.07 -23.87
N GLU A 62 -17.66 -22.80 -23.65
CA GLU A 62 -18.39 -22.40 -22.44
C GLU A 62 -19.67 -23.23 -22.27
N TYR A 63 -20.40 -23.47 -23.36
CA TYR A 63 -21.58 -24.33 -23.35
C TYR A 63 -21.27 -25.76 -22.88
N ASP A 64 -20.26 -26.41 -23.46
CA ASP A 64 -19.91 -27.80 -23.12
C ASP A 64 -19.41 -27.93 -21.67
N ASP A 65 -18.62 -26.97 -21.19
CA ASP A 65 -18.19 -26.91 -19.79
C ASP A 65 -19.39 -26.77 -18.86
N ALA A 66 -20.33 -25.88 -19.19
CA ALA A 66 -21.55 -25.69 -18.40
C ALA A 66 -22.37 -26.98 -18.32
N GLN A 67 -22.54 -27.72 -19.42
CA GLN A 67 -23.26 -28.99 -19.40
C GLN A 67 -22.57 -30.06 -18.53
N GLN A 68 -21.24 -30.15 -18.58
CA GLN A 68 -20.50 -31.06 -17.71
C GLN A 68 -20.62 -30.65 -16.24
N THR A 69 -20.48 -29.35 -15.94
CA THR A 69 -20.63 -28.80 -14.60
C THR A 69 -22.03 -29.07 -14.04
N LEU A 70 -23.09 -28.86 -14.83
CA LEU A 70 -24.47 -29.17 -14.45
C LEU A 70 -24.66 -30.66 -14.15
N SER A 71 -24.18 -31.53 -15.03
CA SER A 71 -24.28 -32.98 -14.85
C SER A 71 -23.65 -33.43 -13.52
N ILE A 72 -22.45 -32.94 -13.23
CA ILE A 72 -21.75 -33.21 -11.97
C ILE A 72 -22.53 -32.61 -10.79
N ALA A 73 -22.99 -31.36 -10.90
CA ALA A 73 -23.74 -30.68 -9.85
C ALA A 73 -25.03 -31.42 -9.47
N TYR A 74 -25.78 -31.94 -10.43
CA TYR A 74 -26.94 -32.78 -10.18
C TYR A 74 -26.56 -34.11 -9.52
N GLN A 75 -25.49 -34.77 -9.99
CA GLN A 75 -25.03 -36.05 -9.45
C GLN A 75 -24.64 -35.95 -7.96
N VAL A 76 -24.02 -34.84 -7.56
CA VAL A 76 -23.56 -34.64 -6.17
C VAL A 76 -24.60 -33.95 -5.28
N GLY A 77 -25.78 -33.61 -5.81
CA GLY A 77 -26.82 -32.90 -5.07
C GLY A 77 -26.40 -31.49 -4.64
N ALA A 78 -25.85 -30.71 -5.57
CA ALA A 78 -25.42 -29.35 -5.31
C ALA A 78 -26.58 -28.43 -4.94
N GLU A 79 -26.33 -27.49 -4.02
CA GLU A 79 -27.25 -26.41 -3.65
C GLU A 79 -26.85 -25.09 -4.30
N ALA A 80 -25.56 -24.92 -4.57
CA ALA A 80 -25.00 -23.75 -5.23
C ALA A 80 -23.73 -24.12 -5.99
N ILE A 81 -23.43 -23.33 -7.01
CA ILE A 81 -22.21 -23.42 -7.81
C ILE A 81 -21.42 -22.12 -7.62
N VAL A 82 -20.16 -22.27 -7.20
CA VAL A 82 -19.18 -21.19 -7.12
C VAL A 82 -18.26 -21.32 -8.33
N VAL A 83 -18.12 -20.26 -9.12
CA VAL A 83 -17.22 -20.23 -10.27
C VAL A 83 -16.12 -19.19 -10.07
N ASP A 84 -14.89 -19.59 -10.41
CA ASP A 84 -13.71 -18.74 -10.36
C ASP A 84 -12.83 -19.03 -11.59
N SER A 85 -13.11 -18.31 -12.68
CA SER A 85 -12.45 -18.50 -13.96
C SER A 85 -12.53 -17.24 -14.82
N TYR A 86 -11.41 -16.87 -15.45
CA TYR A 86 -11.38 -15.84 -16.49
C TYR A 86 -11.90 -16.33 -17.85
N LEU A 87 -12.03 -17.64 -18.03
CA LEU A 87 -12.44 -18.26 -19.29
C LEU A 87 -13.95 -18.54 -19.37
N LEU A 88 -14.64 -18.48 -18.23
CA LEU A 88 -16.08 -18.71 -18.14
C LEU A 88 -16.74 -17.36 -17.88
N GLY A 89 -17.65 -16.96 -18.76
CA GLY A 89 -18.34 -15.68 -18.71
C GLY A 89 -19.84 -15.87 -18.89
N ARG A 90 -20.51 -14.84 -19.44
CA ARG A 90 -21.97 -14.80 -19.51
C ARG A 90 -22.60 -15.96 -20.27
N GLU A 91 -21.94 -16.50 -21.30
CA GLU A 91 -22.46 -17.65 -22.04
C GLU A 91 -22.56 -18.85 -21.10
N TRP A 92 -21.48 -19.17 -20.38
CA TRP A 92 -21.48 -20.23 -19.37
C TRP A 92 -22.52 -19.96 -18.27
N GLU A 93 -22.53 -18.76 -17.71
CA GLU A 93 -23.42 -18.39 -16.58
C GLU A 93 -24.89 -18.49 -16.95
N SER A 94 -25.25 -18.14 -18.20
CA SER A 94 -26.63 -18.23 -18.70
C SER A 94 -27.19 -19.65 -18.67
N GLN A 95 -26.32 -20.67 -18.75
CA GLN A 95 -26.74 -22.08 -18.67
C GLN A 95 -26.99 -22.52 -17.22
N ILE A 96 -26.36 -21.86 -16.24
CA ILE A 96 -26.33 -22.29 -14.84
C ILE A 96 -27.36 -21.55 -13.98
N GLN A 97 -27.48 -20.23 -14.13
CA GLN A 97 -28.18 -19.34 -13.19
C GLN A 97 -29.64 -19.69 -12.93
N ASP A 98 -30.34 -20.28 -13.91
CA ASP A 98 -31.76 -20.65 -13.80
C ASP A 98 -31.97 -21.97 -13.04
N GLN A 99 -30.90 -22.75 -12.83
CA GLN A 99 -30.94 -24.10 -12.26
C GLN A 99 -30.33 -24.17 -10.87
N PHE A 100 -29.27 -23.40 -10.62
CA PHE A 100 -28.55 -23.37 -9.36
C PHE A 100 -28.26 -21.94 -8.93
N LYS A 101 -28.17 -21.73 -7.61
CA LYS A 101 -27.61 -20.48 -7.08
C LYS A 101 -26.17 -20.35 -7.55
N LEU A 102 -25.90 -19.32 -8.34
CA LEU A 102 -24.60 -19.04 -8.93
C LEU A 102 -23.88 -17.94 -8.15
N VAL A 103 -22.68 -18.29 -7.69
CA VAL A 103 -21.74 -17.38 -7.02
C VAL A 103 -20.53 -17.20 -7.93
N VAL A 104 -20.19 -15.97 -8.30
CA VAL A 104 -19.03 -15.67 -9.15
C VAL A 104 -17.97 -14.95 -8.32
N ILE A 105 -16.71 -15.36 -8.48
CA ILE A 105 -15.55 -14.60 -8.02
C ILE A 105 -14.94 -13.89 -9.23
N ASP A 106 -14.86 -12.55 -9.18
CA ASP A 106 -14.28 -11.73 -10.25
C ASP A 106 -13.35 -10.65 -9.67
N ASP A 107 -12.27 -10.35 -10.38
CA ASP A 107 -11.33 -9.27 -10.06
C ASP A 107 -10.94 -8.44 -11.31
N LEU A 108 -11.62 -8.71 -12.44
CA LEU A 108 -11.42 -8.07 -13.73
C LEU A 108 -12.45 -6.98 -14.03
N GLY A 109 -13.59 -6.97 -13.34
CA GLY A 109 -14.72 -6.07 -13.61
C GLY A 109 -15.49 -6.46 -14.86
N ARG A 110 -15.85 -7.74 -15.00
CA ARG A 110 -16.64 -8.23 -16.13
C ARG A 110 -18.13 -8.15 -15.86
N GLU A 111 -18.93 -8.25 -16.92
CA GLU A 111 -20.37 -8.42 -16.79
C GLU A 111 -20.70 -9.85 -16.36
N HIS A 112 -21.65 -10.01 -15.44
CA HIS A 112 -22.05 -11.32 -14.92
C HIS A 112 -23.57 -11.50 -14.86
N LEU A 113 -23.99 -12.76 -14.87
CA LEU A 113 -25.36 -13.28 -14.68
C LEU A 113 -25.41 -14.15 -13.42
N ALA A 114 -25.00 -13.58 -12.28
CA ALA A 114 -24.84 -14.30 -11.01
C ALA A 114 -25.89 -13.89 -9.98
N ASN A 115 -26.20 -14.79 -9.05
CA ASN A 115 -26.99 -14.42 -7.85
C ASN A 115 -26.15 -13.69 -6.82
N THR A 116 -24.85 -14.01 -6.74
CA THR A 116 -23.90 -13.36 -5.84
C THR A 116 -22.57 -13.16 -6.54
N LEU A 117 -22.01 -11.96 -6.45
CA LEU A 117 -20.67 -11.62 -6.95
C LEU A 117 -19.74 -11.29 -5.80
N ILE A 118 -18.52 -11.83 -5.85
CA ILE A 118 -17.44 -11.56 -4.90
C ILE A 118 -16.30 -10.91 -5.66
N ASP A 119 -15.91 -9.70 -5.25
CA ASP A 119 -14.68 -9.05 -5.72
C ASP A 119 -13.96 -8.42 -4.52
N ILE A 120 -12.75 -8.89 -4.23
CA ILE A 120 -11.99 -8.46 -3.06
C ILE A 120 -11.17 -7.19 -3.31
N ARG A 121 -11.13 -6.68 -4.54
CA ARG A 121 -10.24 -5.61 -4.96
C ARG A 121 -10.66 -4.26 -4.41
N TRP A 122 -9.74 -3.61 -3.70
CA TRP A 122 -9.90 -2.22 -3.28
C TRP A 122 -9.76 -1.27 -4.47
N ARG A 123 -10.74 -0.39 -4.64
CA ARG A 123 -10.77 0.67 -5.67
C ARG A 123 -11.07 2.05 -5.06
N GLY A 124 -10.70 2.26 -3.80
CA GLY A 124 -11.06 3.49 -3.08
C GLY A 124 -12.57 3.62 -2.92
N ASP A 125 -13.07 4.85 -2.99
CA ASP A 125 -14.49 5.18 -2.85
C ASP A 125 -15.38 4.58 -3.96
N GLN A 126 -14.78 4.10 -5.05
CA GLN A 126 -15.50 3.43 -6.15
C GLN A 126 -15.81 1.96 -5.86
N THR A 127 -15.23 1.38 -4.81
CA THR A 127 -15.32 -0.08 -4.54
C THR A 127 -16.76 -0.57 -4.52
N GLU A 128 -17.64 0.08 -3.76
CA GLU A 128 -19.03 -0.35 -3.60
C GLU A 128 -19.87 -0.15 -4.89
N ALA A 129 -19.59 0.90 -5.66
CA ALA A 129 -20.35 1.22 -6.86
C ALA A 129 -19.85 0.51 -8.13
N TYR A 130 -18.71 -0.18 -8.07
CA TYR A 130 -17.98 -0.64 -9.25
C TYR A 130 -18.81 -1.58 -10.14
N TYR A 131 -19.58 -2.49 -9.55
CA TYR A 131 -20.39 -3.48 -10.29
C TYR A 131 -21.83 -3.03 -10.59
N HIS A 132 -22.28 -1.83 -10.20
CA HIS A 132 -23.68 -1.40 -10.36
C HIS A 132 -24.23 -1.51 -11.80
N HIS A 133 -23.34 -1.44 -12.80
CA HIS A 133 -23.69 -1.51 -14.23
C HIS A 133 -23.25 -2.82 -14.91
N LEU A 134 -22.61 -3.71 -14.17
CA LEU A 134 -22.02 -4.97 -14.68
C LEU A 134 -22.85 -6.20 -14.26
N VAL A 135 -23.71 -6.06 -13.26
CA VAL A 135 -24.61 -7.13 -12.78
C VAL A 135 -26.06 -6.65 -12.72
N SER A 136 -27.00 -7.59 -12.60
CA SER A 136 -28.41 -7.25 -12.40
C SER A 136 -28.63 -6.59 -11.03
N HIS A 137 -29.73 -5.84 -10.89
CA HIS A 137 -30.09 -5.21 -9.61
C HIS A 137 -30.36 -6.23 -8.50
N ASP A 138 -30.78 -7.44 -8.86
CA ASP A 138 -31.04 -8.55 -7.93
C ASP A 138 -29.76 -9.35 -7.60
N CYS A 139 -28.62 -9.00 -8.20
CA CYS A 139 -27.33 -9.61 -7.90
C CYS A 139 -26.76 -9.00 -6.62
N GLU A 140 -26.47 -9.87 -5.66
CA GLU A 140 -25.90 -9.46 -4.40
C GLU A 140 -24.38 -9.33 -4.52
N THR A 141 -23.80 -8.21 -4.06
CA THR A 141 -22.38 -7.92 -4.23
C THR A 141 -21.64 -7.93 -2.89
N LEU A 142 -20.57 -8.73 -2.83
CA LEU A 142 -19.64 -8.81 -1.70
C LEU A 142 -18.31 -8.19 -2.11
N LEU A 143 -18.21 -6.87 -1.94
CA LEU A 143 -17.14 -6.06 -2.50
C LEU A 143 -16.09 -5.61 -1.48
N GLY A 144 -14.84 -5.58 -1.94
CA GLY A 144 -13.69 -5.04 -1.26
C GLY A 144 -13.01 -5.99 -0.27
N PRO A 145 -11.92 -5.50 0.37
CA PRO A 145 -11.00 -6.33 1.14
C PRO A 145 -11.61 -7.00 2.38
N LYS A 146 -12.76 -6.53 2.86
CA LYS A 146 -13.49 -7.17 3.96
C LYS A 146 -13.94 -8.60 3.63
N TYR A 147 -14.03 -8.95 2.34
CA TYR A 147 -14.35 -10.29 1.86
C TYR A 147 -13.13 -11.05 1.31
N ALA A 148 -11.90 -10.59 1.59
CA ALA A 148 -10.68 -11.30 1.18
C ALA A 148 -10.71 -12.78 1.63
N LEU A 149 -10.67 -13.69 0.66
CA LEU A 149 -10.78 -15.14 0.87
C LEU A 149 -9.45 -15.74 1.35
N LEU A 150 -8.99 -15.30 2.52
CA LEU A 150 -7.75 -15.74 3.14
C LEU A 150 -7.93 -17.03 3.95
N GLU A 151 -6.83 -17.72 4.23
CA GLU A 151 -6.84 -18.91 5.08
C GLU A 151 -7.13 -18.51 6.53
N SER A 152 -7.79 -19.38 7.30
CA SER A 152 -8.20 -19.08 8.68
C SER A 152 -7.06 -18.76 9.63
N VAL A 153 -5.82 -19.14 9.31
CA VAL A 153 -4.62 -18.74 10.07
C VAL A 153 -4.41 -17.22 10.07
N TYR A 154 -4.93 -16.50 9.07
CA TYR A 154 -4.85 -15.05 8.97
C TYR A 154 -5.91 -14.32 9.82
N HIS A 155 -6.89 -15.02 10.39
CA HIS A 155 -7.93 -14.43 11.24
C HIS A 155 -7.31 -13.71 12.43
N ASP A 156 -7.55 -12.41 12.55
CA ASP A 156 -7.04 -11.54 13.62
C ASP A 156 -5.53 -11.71 13.85
N SER A 157 -4.77 -11.93 12.78
CA SER A 157 -3.38 -12.38 12.83
C SER A 157 -2.37 -11.34 13.34
N SER A 158 -2.82 -10.16 13.80
CA SER A 158 -1.95 -9.24 14.52
C SER A 158 -1.61 -9.80 15.90
N ARG A 159 -0.62 -10.68 15.98
CA ARG A 159 -0.09 -11.23 17.22
C ARG A 159 1.03 -10.33 17.71
N ALA A 160 0.78 -9.60 18.81
CA ALA A 160 1.80 -8.76 19.46
C ALA A 160 2.99 -9.58 20.00
N ASP A 161 2.81 -10.89 20.22
CA ASP A 161 3.78 -11.75 20.89
C ASP A 161 4.81 -12.42 19.95
N ILE A 162 4.70 -12.25 18.63
CA ILE A 162 5.67 -12.82 17.68
C ILE A 162 6.74 -11.79 17.37
N GLU A 163 7.99 -12.13 17.69
CA GLU A 163 9.15 -11.34 17.30
C GLU A 163 9.30 -11.33 15.78
N ARG A 164 9.25 -10.12 15.20
CA ARG A 164 9.52 -9.89 13.78
C ARG A 164 11.02 -9.61 13.60
N SER A 165 11.75 -10.58 13.08
CA SER A 165 13.22 -10.54 13.01
C SER A 165 13.78 -10.79 11.62
N HIS A 166 12.97 -11.27 10.67
CA HIS A 166 13.48 -11.70 9.36
C HIS A 166 13.26 -10.61 8.30
N LEU A 167 14.26 -10.43 7.43
CA LEU A 167 14.06 -9.78 6.14
C LEU A 167 13.58 -10.84 5.15
N LEU A 168 12.35 -10.71 4.66
CA LEU A 168 11.72 -11.71 3.81
C LEU A 168 11.73 -11.26 2.34
N PHE A 169 12.32 -12.04 1.45
CA PHE A 169 12.23 -11.84 0.00
C PHE A 169 11.25 -12.83 -0.65
N SER A 170 10.37 -12.32 -1.51
CA SER A 170 9.51 -13.16 -2.36
C SER A 170 9.08 -12.48 -3.65
N LEU A 171 9.11 -13.22 -4.76
CA LEU A 171 8.53 -12.79 -6.04
C LEU A 171 7.11 -13.34 -6.27
N GLY A 172 6.53 -13.99 -5.26
CA GLY A 172 5.24 -14.67 -5.36
C GLY A 172 5.37 -16.06 -5.99
N GLY A 173 4.42 -16.41 -6.87
CA GLY A 173 4.32 -17.76 -7.45
C GLY A 173 5.45 -18.13 -8.41
N GLY A 174 6.16 -17.15 -8.96
CA GLY A 174 7.27 -17.35 -9.89
C GLY A 174 8.13 -16.09 -10.03
N GLY A 175 8.99 -16.04 -11.03
CA GLY A 175 9.86 -14.89 -11.30
C GLY A 175 11.34 -15.30 -11.44
N ASP A 176 12.09 -14.43 -12.09
CA ASP A 176 13.54 -14.57 -12.28
C ASP A 176 14.29 -14.06 -11.06
N TRP A 177 14.94 -14.97 -10.34
CA TRP A 177 15.62 -14.66 -9.09
C TRP A 177 17.00 -14.01 -9.28
N GLU A 178 17.58 -14.08 -10.48
CA GLU A 178 18.83 -13.40 -10.80
C GLU A 178 18.69 -11.87 -10.62
N LEU A 179 17.45 -11.35 -10.74
CA LEU A 179 17.12 -9.95 -10.53
C LEU A 179 17.31 -9.48 -9.07
N LEU A 180 17.15 -10.37 -8.09
CA LEU A 180 17.31 -10.04 -6.67
C LEU A 180 18.66 -10.47 -6.09
N THR A 181 19.39 -11.37 -6.75
CA THR A 181 20.68 -11.88 -6.27
C THR A 181 21.66 -10.76 -5.88
N PRO A 182 21.91 -9.71 -6.69
CA PRO A 182 22.86 -8.65 -6.31
C PRO A 182 22.45 -7.88 -5.07
N ILE A 183 21.14 -7.64 -4.91
CA ILE A 183 20.57 -6.91 -3.77
C ILE A 183 20.72 -7.76 -2.50
N ILE A 184 20.33 -9.04 -2.55
CA ILE A 184 20.40 -9.94 -1.41
C ILE A 184 21.86 -10.13 -0.97
N GLU A 185 22.78 -10.32 -1.91
CA GLU A 185 24.20 -10.44 -1.60
C GLU A 185 24.75 -9.19 -0.90
N LEU A 186 24.43 -7.99 -1.40
CA LEU A 186 24.83 -6.74 -0.77
C LEU A 186 24.23 -6.57 0.65
N VAL A 187 22.97 -6.96 0.86
CA VAL A 187 22.39 -6.99 2.22
C VAL A 187 23.19 -7.93 3.12
N CYS A 188 23.53 -9.13 2.66
CA CYS A 188 24.31 -10.09 3.44
C CYS A 188 25.69 -9.53 3.85
N GLN A 189 26.34 -8.78 2.96
CA GLN A 189 27.65 -8.16 3.22
C GLN A 189 27.55 -7.02 4.24
N LEU A 190 26.50 -6.19 4.15
CA LEU A 190 26.33 -5.01 5.02
C LEU A 190 25.64 -5.32 6.36
N ARG A 191 24.86 -6.41 6.44
CA ARG A 191 24.14 -6.86 7.65
C ARG A 191 24.36 -8.36 7.91
N PRO A 192 25.57 -8.78 8.30
CA PRO A 192 25.93 -10.19 8.44
C PRO A 192 25.13 -10.97 9.50
N CYS A 193 24.44 -10.27 10.43
CA CYS A 193 23.63 -10.89 11.48
C CYS A 193 22.12 -10.76 11.26
N GLN A 194 21.67 -10.14 10.17
CA GLN A 194 20.24 -10.02 9.87
C GLN A 194 19.73 -11.35 9.31
N PRO A 195 18.76 -12.03 9.95
CA PRO A 195 18.14 -13.22 9.38
C PRO A 195 17.41 -12.87 8.09
N ILE A 196 17.68 -13.62 7.02
CA ILE A 196 17.06 -13.42 5.71
C ILE A 196 16.32 -14.70 5.34
N GLU A 197 15.02 -14.59 5.09
CA GLU A 197 14.22 -15.68 4.54
C GLU A 197 13.94 -15.40 3.06
N ILE A 198 14.17 -16.39 2.21
CA ILE A 198 13.88 -16.33 0.78
C ILE A 198 12.83 -17.38 0.45
N VAL A 199 11.67 -16.94 -0.04
CA VAL A 199 10.60 -17.83 -0.47
C VAL A 199 10.59 -17.98 -1.99
N LEU A 200 11.02 -19.15 -2.46
CA LEU A 200 10.97 -19.53 -3.88
C LEU A 200 9.60 -20.14 -4.22
N GLY A 201 8.82 -19.45 -5.06
CA GLY A 201 7.55 -19.96 -5.56
C GLY A 201 7.69 -21.19 -6.48
N PRO A 202 6.59 -21.91 -6.77
CA PRO A 202 6.60 -23.13 -7.58
C PRO A 202 7.09 -22.93 -9.02
N SER A 203 6.97 -21.71 -9.56
CA SER A 203 7.42 -21.35 -10.91
C SER A 203 8.62 -20.39 -10.88
N ALA A 204 9.42 -20.41 -9.82
CA ALA A 204 10.66 -19.65 -9.73
C ALA A 204 11.68 -20.13 -10.78
N THR A 205 12.41 -19.20 -11.40
CA THR A 205 13.45 -19.49 -12.40
C THR A 205 14.78 -18.84 -12.00
N ASN A 206 15.89 -19.36 -12.57
CA ASN A 206 17.23 -18.81 -12.42
C ASN A 206 17.67 -18.55 -10.96
N TYR A 207 17.35 -19.45 -10.03
CA TYR A 207 17.63 -19.29 -8.61
C TYR A 207 18.93 -19.97 -8.14
N ASP A 208 19.77 -20.50 -9.03
CA ASP A 208 21.00 -21.22 -8.65
C ASP A 208 22.00 -20.31 -7.90
N SER A 209 22.04 -19.03 -8.27
CA SER A 209 22.84 -18.02 -7.58
C SER A 209 22.34 -17.79 -6.15
N ILE A 210 21.03 -17.76 -5.93
CA ILE A 210 20.41 -17.71 -4.60
C ILE A 210 20.76 -18.93 -3.74
N ILE A 211 20.77 -20.15 -4.33
CA ILE A 211 21.19 -21.35 -3.58
C ILE A 211 22.65 -21.22 -3.14
N SER A 212 23.50 -20.65 -3.99
CA SER A 212 24.90 -20.39 -3.67
C SER A 212 25.05 -19.40 -2.51
N LEU A 213 24.21 -18.35 -2.45
CA LEU A 213 24.21 -17.39 -1.34
C LEU A 213 23.92 -18.07 0.01
N GLN A 214 22.99 -19.02 0.09
CA GLN A 214 22.72 -19.77 1.32
C GLN A 214 23.94 -20.55 1.84
N HIS A 215 24.80 -21.03 0.94
CA HIS A 215 26.04 -21.73 1.34
C HIS A 215 27.14 -20.77 1.81
N ILE A 216 27.14 -19.53 1.33
CA ILE A 216 28.14 -18.50 1.66
C ILE A 216 27.75 -17.76 2.94
N TYR A 217 26.47 -17.45 3.10
CA TYR A 217 25.93 -16.59 4.15
C TYR A 217 25.00 -17.39 5.07
N PRO A 218 25.43 -17.73 6.30
CA PRO A 218 24.66 -18.60 7.20
C PRO A 218 23.34 -17.98 7.69
N GLN A 219 23.16 -16.67 7.54
CA GLN A 219 21.93 -15.96 7.87
C GLN A 219 20.83 -16.10 6.82
N VAL A 220 21.10 -16.74 5.67
CA VAL A 220 20.13 -16.92 4.59
C VAL A 220 19.44 -18.29 4.71
N GLU A 221 18.12 -18.28 4.83
CA GLU A 221 17.25 -19.45 4.80
C GLU A 221 16.41 -19.45 3.52
N ILE A 222 16.33 -20.59 2.84
CA ILE A 222 15.52 -20.75 1.62
C ILE A 222 14.35 -21.68 1.91
N ASN A 223 13.14 -21.18 1.70
CA ASN A 223 11.90 -21.94 1.78
C ASN A 223 11.31 -22.13 0.38
N ARG A 224 11.27 -23.39 -0.09
CA ARG A 224 10.82 -23.72 -1.45
C ARG A 224 9.37 -24.16 -1.46
N SER A 225 8.55 -23.45 -2.21
CA SER A 225 7.12 -23.73 -2.44
C SER A 225 6.36 -24.06 -1.14
N PRO A 226 6.43 -23.20 -0.10
CA PRO A 226 5.70 -23.45 1.13
C PRO A 226 4.19 -23.51 0.88
N LYS A 227 3.50 -24.40 1.60
CA LYS A 227 2.04 -24.54 1.52
C LYS A 227 1.30 -23.29 2.03
N SER A 228 1.92 -22.54 2.94
CA SER A 228 1.39 -21.28 3.48
C SER A 228 2.53 -20.31 3.73
N LEU A 229 2.31 -19.03 3.39
CA LEU A 229 3.25 -17.94 3.65
C LEU A 229 3.04 -17.28 5.01
N TYR A 230 1.99 -17.69 5.72
CA TYR A 230 1.66 -17.14 7.04
C TYR A 230 2.83 -17.17 8.02
N PRO A 231 3.58 -18.29 8.20
CA PRO A 231 4.73 -18.31 9.12
C PRO A 231 5.85 -17.35 8.74
N SER A 232 6.06 -17.12 7.44
CA SER A 232 7.07 -16.18 6.94
C SER A 232 6.61 -14.74 7.18
N PHE A 233 5.35 -14.41 6.87
CA PHE A 233 4.81 -13.05 7.02
C PHE A 233 4.75 -12.57 8.47
N ILE A 234 4.36 -13.42 9.42
CA ILE A 234 4.28 -13.01 10.83
C ILE A 234 5.66 -12.83 11.49
N ARG A 235 6.72 -13.47 10.96
CA ARG A 235 8.11 -13.30 11.43
C ARG A 235 8.88 -12.21 10.68
N ALA A 236 8.34 -11.72 9.57
CA ALA A 236 9.01 -10.73 8.75
C ALA A 236 8.97 -9.36 9.44
N GLN A 237 10.16 -8.82 9.71
CA GLN A 237 10.38 -7.42 10.08
C GLN A 237 10.11 -6.50 8.89
N LEU A 238 10.55 -6.92 7.71
CA LEU A 238 10.30 -6.26 6.45
C LEU A 238 10.14 -7.34 5.36
N PHE A 239 9.06 -7.24 4.60
CA PHE A 239 8.88 -7.98 3.35
C PHE A 239 9.45 -7.13 2.19
N VAL A 240 10.20 -7.76 1.28
CA VAL A 240 10.68 -7.15 0.03
C VAL A 240 10.26 -8.03 -1.13
N GLY A 241 9.43 -7.51 -2.04
CA GLY A 241 8.91 -8.38 -3.08
C GLY A 241 7.90 -7.79 -4.05
N ALA A 242 7.53 -8.63 -5.02
CA ALA A 242 6.52 -8.32 -6.01
C ALA A 242 5.12 -8.33 -5.38
N LEU A 243 4.27 -7.35 -5.77
CA LEU A 243 2.88 -7.30 -5.33
C LEU A 243 1.97 -8.15 -6.23
N GLY A 244 1.37 -9.17 -5.63
CA GLY A 244 0.27 -9.96 -6.19
C GLY A 244 -0.86 -10.12 -5.16
N THR A 245 -1.47 -11.30 -5.11
CA THR A 245 -2.51 -11.61 -4.11
C THR A 245 -2.02 -11.57 -2.66
N SER A 246 -0.69 -11.67 -2.44
CA SER A 246 -0.04 -11.49 -1.14
C SER A 246 -0.32 -10.13 -0.49
N LEU A 247 -0.78 -9.13 -1.26
CA LEU A 247 -1.22 -7.82 -0.77
C LEU A 247 -2.15 -7.93 0.44
N TYR A 248 -3.18 -8.78 0.36
CA TYR A 248 -4.17 -8.96 1.42
C TYR A 248 -3.64 -9.81 2.58
N GLU A 249 -2.79 -10.78 2.30
CA GLU A 249 -2.12 -11.60 3.32
C GLU A 249 -1.19 -10.73 4.19
N LEU A 250 -0.35 -9.89 3.57
CA LEU A 250 0.51 -8.92 4.26
C LEU A 250 -0.30 -7.86 5.02
N ALA A 251 -1.45 -7.44 4.46
CA ALA A 251 -2.35 -6.52 5.15
C ALA A 251 -2.93 -7.15 6.41
N ALA A 252 -3.37 -8.41 6.35
CA ALA A 252 -3.92 -9.15 7.48
C ALA A 252 -2.89 -9.36 8.60
N THR A 253 -1.65 -9.72 8.25
CA THR A 253 -0.56 -9.90 9.23
C THR A 253 0.06 -8.59 9.70
N LYS A 254 -0.38 -7.45 9.14
CA LYS A 254 0.18 -6.11 9.38
C LYS A 254 1.70 -6.09 9.18
N THR A 255 2.19 -6.82 8.18
CA THR A 255 3.63 -6.95 7.90
C THR A 255 4.11 -5.73 7.11
N PRO A 256 5.14 -4.99 7.58
CA PRO A 256 5.76 -3.94 6.78
C PRO A 256 6.31 -4.49 5.46
N ALA A 257 6.13 -3.76 4.36
CA ALA A 257 6.47 -4.24 3.04
C ALA A 257 7.06 -3.13 2.17
N LEU A 258 8.26 -3.36 1.63
CA LEU A 258 8.81 -2.63 0.48
C LEU A 258 8.48 -3.43 -0.78
N THR A 259 7.63 -2.89 -1.61
CA THR A 259 7.05 -3.62 -2.73
C THR A 259 7.48 -3.06 -4.06
N PHE A 260 7.41 -3.88 -5.12
CA PHE A 260 7.64 -3.42 -6.49
C PHE A 260 6.77 -4.21 -7.47
N SER A 261 6.77 -3.77 -8.72
CA SER A 261 6.06 -4.42 -9.82
C SER A 261 7.07 -5.12 -10.72
N MET A 262 6.86 -6.41 -11.03
CA MET A 262 7.66 -7.12 -12.04
C MET A 262 7.15 -6.89 -13.46
N ALA A 263 5.87 -6.52 -13.60
CA ALA A 263 5.22 -6.31 -14.88
C ALA A 263 4.13 -5.23 -14.77
N LYS A 264 3.78 -4.60 -15.89
CA LYS A 264 2.79 -3.51 -15.95
C LYS A 264 1.42 -3.88 -15.39
N ASN A 265 1.03 -5.15 -15.49
CA ASN A 265 -0.24 -5.66 -14.94
C ASN A 265 -0.25 -5.75 -13.40
N GLN A 266 0.89 -5.49 -12.74
CA GLN A 266 1.01 -5.37 -11.29
C GLN A 266 1.06 -3.90 -10.82
N GLU A 267 0.96 -2.93 -11.74
CA GLU A 267 0.84 -1.52 -11.37
C GLU A 267 -0.51 -1.30 -10.66
N HIS A 268 -0.43 -0.85 -9.42
CA HIS A 268 -1.59 -0.49 -8.61
C HIS A 268 -1.65 1.03 -8.49
N ASN A 269 -2.87 1.55 -8.30
CA ASN A 269 -3.01 2.95 -7.90
C ASN A 269 -2.38 3.12 -6.51
N GLN A 270 -1.40 4.01 -6.39
CA GLN A 270 -0.65 4.23 -5.16
C GLN A 270 -1.57 4.54 -3.98
N SER A 271 -2.63 5.34 -4.19
CA SER A 271 -3.58 5.67 -3.12
C SER A 271 -4.34 4.45 -2.58
N TRP A 272 -4.58 3.44 -3.41
CA TRP A 272 -5.22 2.19 -2.98
C TRP A 272 -4.26 1.33 -2.16
N LEU A 273 -2.97 1.33 -2.49
CA LEU A 273 -1.94 0.68 -1.69
C LEU A 273 -1.77 1.38 -0.33
N ASP A 274 -1.74 2.72 -0.33
CA ASP A 274 -1.64 3.54 0.88
C ASP A 274 -2.81 3.25 1.83
N ASP A 275 -4.03 3.20 1.31
CA ASP A 275 -5.25 2.86 2.08
C ASP A 275 -5.15 1.48 2.74
N LEU A 276 -4.49 0.51 2.10
CA LEU A 276 -4.21 -0.84 2.63
C LEU A 276 -2.94 -0.91 3.51
N GLY A 277 -2.26 0.22 3.73
CA GLY A 277 -1.03 0.36 4.51
C GLY A 277 0.27 0.04 3.78
N HIS A 278 0.21 -0.25 2.47
CA HIS A 278 1.35 -0.62 1.63
C HIS A 278 2.00 0.62 0.99
N CYS A 279 2.39 1.58 1.83
CA CYS A 279 2.84 2.90 1.36
C CYS A 279 4.23 2.87 0.69
N LEU A 280 5.03 1.82 0.89
CA LEU A 280 6.36 1.71 0.28
C LEU A 280 6.27 0.85 -0.97
N HIS A 281 5.96 1.49 -2.10
CA HIS A 281 5.95 0.85 -3.42
C HIS A 281 6.94 1.55 -4.34
N LEU A 282 7.91 0.80 -4.83
CA LEU A 282 9.00 1.29 -5.67
C LEU A 282 8.94 0.63 -7.05
N PRO A 283 8.19 1.19 -8.02
CA PRO A 283 8.07 0.61 -9.36
C PRO A 283 9.42 0.40 -10.06
N GLU A 284 10.37 1.32 -9.84
CA GLU A 284 11.70 1.30 -10.42
C GLU A 284 12.71 0.37 -9.73
N PHE A 285 12.31 -0.35 -8.67
CA PHE A 285 13.19 -1.14 -7.79
C PHE A 285 14.23 -1.98 -8.54
N LEU A 286 13.79 -2.75 -9.55
CA LEU A 286 14.65 -3.67 -10.31
C LEU A 286 15.58 -2.95 -11.31
N SER A 287 15.29 -1.68 -11.61
CA SER A 287 16.08 -0.84 -12.53
C SER A 287 16.97 0.18 -11.81
N SER A 288 16.77 0.36 -10.49
CA SER A 288 17.61 1.21 -9.65
C SER A 288 18.98 0.57 -9.39
N ASP A 289 19.95 1.39 -8.97
CA ASP A 289 21.23 0.89 -8.49
C ASP A 289 21.01 -0.02 -7.26
N PRO A 290 21.49 -1.28 -7.28
CA PRO A 290 21.37 -2.19 -6.14
C PRO A 290 21.87 -1.59 -4.83
N LEU A 291 22.93 -0.77 -4.85
CA LEU A 291 23.45 -0.14 -3.63
C LEU A 291 22.42 0.82 -3.02
N GLU A 292 21.77 1.65 -3.84
CA GLU A 292 20.76 2.60 -3.38
C GLU A 292 19.51 1.90 -2.82
N VAL A 293 19.13 0.77 -3.42
CA VAL A 293 18.03 -0.06 -2.91
C VAL A 293 18.39 -0.66 -1.55
N VAL A 294 19.62 -1.15 -1.39
CA VAL A 294 20.09 -1.71 -0.12
C VAL A 294 20.22 -0.65 0.96
N GLU A 295 20.64 0.58 0.62
CA GLU A 295 20.58 1.72 1.54
C GLU A 295 19.16 1.95 2.06
N LEU A 296 18.16 1.94 1.17
CA LEU A 296 16.76 2.07 1.58
C LEU A 296 16.32 0.91 2.48
N ILE A 297 16.62 -0.34 2.12
CA ILE A 297 16.30 -1.51 2.94
C ILE A 297 16.91 -1.36 4.35
N ASN A 298 18.17 -0.92 4.45
CA ASN A 298 18.83 -0.69 5.73
C ASN A 298 18.14 0.40 6.56
N ILE A 299 17.77 1.52 5.95
CA ILE A 299 17.03 2.60 6.61
C ILE A 299 15.69 2.09 7.15
N LEU A 300 14.98 1.26 6.37
CA LEU A 300 13.69 0.69 6.78
C LEU A 300 13.84 -0.31 7.93
N LEU A 301 14.88 -1.16 7.90
CA LEU A 301 15.19 -2.08 8.99
C LEU A 301 15.52 -1.33 10.28
N ASP A 302 16.32 -0.26 10.21
CA ASP A 302 16.65 0.58 11.37
C ASP A 302 15.43 1.36 11.91
N ASN A 303 14.34 1.46 11.14
CA ASN A 303 13.09 2.13 11.52
C ASN A 303 11.91 1.14 11.68
N SER A 304 12.18 -0.15 11.92
CA SER A 304 11.15 -1.19 11.91
C SER A 304 10.01 -0.96 12.90
N ASP A 305 10.30 -0.39 14.08
CA ASP A 305 9.29 -0.14 15.11
C ASP A 305 8.25 0.88 14.63
N LYS A 306 8.70 1.97 14.00
CA LYS A 306 7.82 2.97 13.39
C LYS A 306 6.99 2.35 12.27
N LEU A 307 7.61 1.54 11.41
CA LEU A 307 6.90 0.86 10.33
C LEU A 307 5.81 -0.08 10.87
N ALA A 308 6.11 -0.85 11.91
CA ALA A 308 5.16 -1.73 12.57
C ALA A 308 4.00 -0.95 13.22
N GLU A 309 4.28 0.20 13.83
CA GLU A 309 3.27 1.11 14.37
C GLU A 309 2.33 1.61 13.26
N TYR A 310 2.86 2.09 12.13
CA TYR A 310 2.04 2.57 11.01
C TYR A 310 1.16 1.49 10.41
N ARG A 311 1.62 0.23 10.38
CA ARG A 311 0.80 -0.90 9.92
C ARG A 311 -0.45 -1.15 10.78
N ASN A 312 -0.53 -0.63 12.00
CA ASN A 312 -1.74 -0.70 12.82
C ASN A 312 -2.79 0.36 12.46
N HIS A 313 -2.45 1.32 11.61
CA HIS A 313 -3.24 2.52 11.36
C HIS A 313 -3.75 2.63 9.91
N SER A 314 -3.75 1.52 9.15
CA SER A 314 -4.25 1.52 7.77
C SER A 314 -5.72 1.92 7.69
N LYS A 315 -6.07 2.73 6.68
CA LYS A 315 -7.45 3.19 6.46
C LYS A 315 -8.41 2.01 6.22
N VAL A 316 -7.95 1.03 5.45
CA VAL A 316 -8.68 -0.20 5.16
C VAL A 316 -8.10 -1.31 6.03
N CYS A 317 -8.95 -1.90 6.87
CA CYS A 317 -8.59 -3.04 7.70
C CYS A 317 -8.86 -4.34 6.95
N VAL A 318 -7.85 -5.21 6.88
CA VAL A 318 -8.00 -6.60 6.44
C VAL A 318 -7.77 -7.46 7.67
N ASP A 319 -8.80 -8.14 8.15
CA ASP A 319 -8.75 -8.94 9.38
C ASP A 319 -8.64 -10.45 9.14
N GLY A 320 -8.56 -10.85 7.86
CA GLY A 320 -8.52 -12.24 7.42
C GLY A 320 -9.87 -12.95 7.43
N ARG A 321 -10.94 -12.37 7.97
CA ARG A 321 -12.23 -13.06 8.18
C ARG A 321 -13.13 -13.09 6.94
N GLY A 322 -12.63 -12.70 5.77
CA GLY A 322 -13.44 -12.58 4.56
C GLY A 322 -14.10 -13.88 4.11
N ALA A 323 -13.38 -15.00 4.11
CA ALA A 323 -13.96 -16.32 3.80
C ALA A 323 -15.08 -16.72 4.79
N ALA A 324 -14.91 -16.40 6.08
CA ALA A 324 -15.93 -16.64 7.10
C ALA A 324 -17.17 -15.76 6.89
N ARG A 325 -17.00 -14.49 6.48
CA ARG A 325 -18.12 -13.59 6.11
C ARG A 325 -18.87 -14.10 4.89
N VAL A 326 -18.15 -14.44 3.81
CA VAL A 326 -18.75 -14.95 2.58
C VAL A 326 -19.51 -16.25 2.85
N SER A 327 -18.91 -17.23 3.51
CA SER A 327 -19.61 -18.48 3.86
C SER A 327 -20.86 -18.25 4.71
N SER A 328 -20.80 -17.33 5.68
CA SER A 328 -21.97 -17.00 6.51
C SER A 328 -23.08 -16.35 5.67
N TYR A 329 -22.71 -15.43 4.78
CA TYR A 329 -23.63 -14.82 3.83
C TYR A 329 -24.32 -15.86 2.94
N LEU A 330 -23.55 -16.78 2.35
CA LEU A 330 -24.07 -17.81 1.45
C LEU A 330 -25.07 -18.77 2.12
N LEU A 331 -24.97 -18.96 3.44
CA LEU A 331 -25.80 -19.88 4.24
C LEU A 331 -26.97 -19.20 4.96
N SER A 332 -26.95 -17.88 5.11
CA SER A 332 -27.95 -17.13 5.89
C SER A 332 -29.13 -16.64 5.03
N GLN A 333 -30.35 -16.64 5.62
CA GLN A 333 -31.50 -15.83 5.18
C GLN A 333 -31.66 -14.52 5.99
N GLN A 334 -30.65 -14.11 6.77
CA GLN A 334 -30.67 -12.79 7.44
C GLN A 334 -29.26 -12.33 7.80
N THR A 335 -29.00 -11.08 7.43
CA THR A 335 -27.85 -10.23 7.72
C THR A 335 -27.50 -10.23 9.20
N GLN A 336 -26.32 -10.74 9.57
CA GLN A 336 -25.69 -10.32 10.82
C GLN A 336 -25.28 -8.86 10.66
N SER A 337 -25.74 -8.00 11.57
CA SER A 337 -25.35 -6.59 11.59
C SER A 337 -23.83 -6.50 11.65
N GLU A 338 -23.27 -5.81 10.67
CA GLU A 338 -21.85 -5.47 10.62
C GLU A 338 -21.53 -4.65 11.87
N ALA A 339 -20.72 -5.22 12.78
CA ALA A 339 -19.94 -4.37 13.64
C ALA A 339 -18.88 -3.75 12.73
N GLU A 340 -19.10 -2.50 12.33
CA GLU A 340 -18.10 -1.67 11.67
C GLU A 340 -16.87 -1.60 12.55
N ILE A 341 -15.90 -2.50 12.34
CA ILE A 341 -14.55 -2.31 12.84
C ILE A 341 -13.86 -1.37 11.85
N GLN A 342 -14.36 -0.13 11.79
CA GLN A 342 -13.54 1.00 11.36
C GLN A 342 -12.83 1.51 12.61
N SER A 343 -11.72 0.86 12.95
CA SER A 343 -10.70 1.47 13.78
C SER A 343 -10.01 2.56 12.95
N LEU A 344 -10.67 3.70 12.77
CA LEU A 344 -10.02 4.89 12.22
C LEU A 344 -8.91 5.30 13.20
N CYS A 345 -7.69 5.42 12.69
CA CYS A 345 -6.59 5.98 13.44
C CYS A 345 -6.99 7.37 13.94
N LYS A 346 -7.00 7.58 15.26
CA LYS A 346 -7.25 8.91 15.82
C LYS A 346 -6.05 9.79 15.50
N ARG A 347 -6.23 10.71 14.56
CA ARG A 347 -5.29 11.82 14.34
C ARG A 347 -5.70 12.97 15.22
N GLU A 348 -4.73 13.65 15.82
CA GLU A 348 -4.96 14.90 16.52
C GLU A 348 -4.99 16.04 15.51
N TYR A 349 -6.15 16.71 15.45
CA TYR A 349 -6.39 17.84 14.55
C TYR A 349 -6.48 19.12 15.37
N LEU A 350 -5.73 20.13 14.97
CA LEU A 350 -5.82 21.47 15.51
C LEU A 350 -6.66 22.33 14.54
N PRO A 351 -7.76 22.94 14.98
CA PRO A 351 -8.54 23.82 14.12
C PRO A 351 -7.79 25.14 13.89
N ILE A 352 -7.66 25.54 12.61
CA ILE A 352 -7.20 26.88 12.21
C ILE A 352 -8.41 27.78 11.91
N ALA A 353 -9.42 27.23 11.24
CA ALA A 353 -10.69 27.88 10.92
C ALA A 353 -11.84 26.86 10.98
N ALA A 354 -13.07 27.27 10.65
CA ALA A 354 -14.25 26.40 10.75
C ALA A 354 -14.15 25.15 9.85
N ASP A 355 -13.54 25.31 8.68
CA ASP A 355 -13.35 24.31 7.61
C ASP A 355 -11.89 23.83 7.49
N LEU A 356 -10.97 24.46 8.23
CA LEU A 356 -9.53 24.28 8.09
C LEU A 356 -8.91 23.69 9.36
N THR A 357 -8.27 22.53 9.22
CA THR A 357 -7.54 21.87 10.30
C THR A 357 -6.06 21.70 9.93
N VAL A 358 -5.22 21.49 10.93
CA VAL A 358 -3.81 21.13 10.74
C VAL A 358 -3.44 19.97 11.66
N ARG A 359 -2.59 19.10 11.13
CA ARG A 359 -2.00 17.98 11.86
C ARG A 359 -0.56 17.77 11.42
N MET A 360 0.20 17.05 12.22
CA MET A 360 1.48 16.49 11.78
C MET A 360 1.25 15.55 10.59
N VAL A 361 2.19 15.59 9.65
CA VAL A 361 2.31 14.61 8.57
C VAL A 361 2.61 13.25 9.17
N ASP A 362 1.90 12.23 8.71
CA ASP A 362 2.12 10.84 9.13
C ASP A 362 2.62 9.98 7.95
N PHE A 363 2.90 8.70 8.20
CA PHE A 363 3.44 7.81 7.18
C PHE A 363 2.54 7.63 5.95
N PHE A 364 1.22 7.80 6.08
CA PHE A 364 0.28 7.69 4.96
C PHE A 364 0.32 8.91 4.03
N ASP A 365 1.00 9.99 4.44
CA ASP A 365 1.26 11.14 3.59
C ASP A 365 2.50 10.94 2.70
N ILE A 366 3.34 9.91 2.90
CA ILE A 366 4.63 9.75 2.20
C ILE A 366 4.51 9.94 0.69
N ASN A 367 3.54 9.29 0.05
CA ASN A 367 3.35 9.36 -1.40
C ASN A 367 2.58 10.60 -1.83
N ARG A 368 1.60 11.04 -1.04
CA ARG A 368 0.81 12.26 -1.34
C ARG A 368 1.68 13.51 -1.27
N TYR A 369 2.57 13.57 -0.29
CA TYR A 369 3.59 14.60 -0.14
C TYR A 369 4.52 14.62 -1.35
N LEU A 370 5.06 13.46 -1.77
CA LEU A 370 5.93 13.38 -2.95
C LEU A 370 5.20 13.83 -4.22
N HIS A 371 3.99 13.33 -4.43
CA HIS A 371 3.15 13.68 -5.58
C HIS A 371 2.87 15.19 -5.62
N ALA A 372 2.44 15.77 -4.50
CA ALA A 372 2.23 17.21 -4.38
C ALA A 372 3.52 17.99 -4.64
N ARG A 373 4.65 17.59 -4.05
CA ARG A 373 5.95 18.25 -4.27
C ARG A 373 6.39 18.20 -5.73
N ASN A 374 6.22 17.06 -6.40
CA ASN A 374 6.65 16.85 -7.78
C ASN A 374 5.66 17.41 -8.82
N SER A 375 4.50 17.91 -8.39
CA SER A 375 3.49 18.49 -9.30
C SER A 375 4.09 19.62 -10.14
N GLN A 376 3.60 19.77 -11.38
CA GLN A 376 4.12 20.78 -12.31
C GLN A 376 3.94 22.22 -11.78
N HIS A 377 2.88 22.49 -11.02
CA HIS A 377 2.63 23.82 -10.47
C HIS A 377 3.57 24.17 -9.30
N ASN A 378 4.09 23.16 -8.59
CA ASN A 378 5.02 23.34 -7.47
C ASN A 378 6.47 23.32 -7.95
N ASN A 379 6.88 22.32 -8.73
CA ASN A 379 8.28 22.07 -9.05
C ASN A 379 8.99 23.28 -9.71
N VAL A 380 8.31 24.01 -10.61
CA VAL A 380 8.86 25.19 -11.30
C VAL A 380 9.11 26.39 -10.37
N ARG A 381 8.57 26.36 -9.14
CA ARG A 381 8.67 27.45 -8.15
C ARG A 381 9.59 27.10 -6.98
N MET A 382 10.16 25.90 -6.97
CA MET A 382 11.08 25.40 -5.94
C MET A 382 12.53 25.77 -6.22
N THR A 383 13.38 25.69 -5.19
CA THR A 383 14.84 25.80 -5.35
C THR A 383 15.43 24.61 -6.11
N ILE A 384 14.80 23.43 -6.01
CA ILE A 384 15.10 22.23 -6.78
C ILE A 384 13.89 21.96 -7.69
N THR A 385 14.06 22.19 -8.98
CA THR A 385 12.98 22.08 -9.98
C THR A 385 12.82 20.67 -10.53
N GLU A 386 13.83 19.83 -10.41
CA GLU A 386 13.78 18.44 -10.84
C GLU A 386 12.85 17.61 -9.94
N ALA A 387 12.14 16.66 -10.57
CA ALA A 387 11.31 15.71 -9.84
C ALA A 387 12.20 14.86 -8.93
N ILE A 388 11.80 14.69 -7.67
CA ILE A 388 12.49 13.82 -6.72
C ILE A 388 12.10 12.37 -7.09
N PRO A 389 13.08 11.48 -7.33
CA PRO A 389 12.81 10.05 -7.51
C PRO A 389 12.21 9.42 -6.24
N THR A 390 11.35 8.41 -6.41
CA THR A 390 10.64 7.74 -5.30
C THR A 390 11.62 7.11 -4.31
N LEU A 391 12.65 6.42 -4.81
CA LEU A 391 13.72 5.84 -3.99
C LEU A 391 14.36 6.91 -3.08
N GLY A 392 14.77 8.04 -3.68
CA GLY A 392 15.39 9.15 -2.94
C GLY A 392 14.45 9.77 -1.91
N HIS A 393 13.16 9.89 -2.25
CA HIS A 393 12.14 10.35 -1.32
C HIS A 393 11.96 9.42 -0.13
N TYR A 394 11.91 8.11 -0.34
CA TYR A 394 11.77 7.15 0.76
C TYR A 394 12.97 7.18 1.70
N LYS A 395 14.20 7.28 1.17
CA LYS A 395 15.41 7.49 1.99
C LYS A 395 15.28 8.77 2.83
N TRP A 396 14.94 9.89 2.18
CA TRP A 396 14.75 11.18 2.85
C TRP A 396 13.65 11.15 3.92
N TRP A 397 12.53 10.49 3.65
CA TRP A 397 11.37 10.45 4.55
C TRP A 397 11.71 9.90 5.94
N HIS A 398 12.57 8.88 5.99
CA HIS A 398 12.96 8.24 7.25
C HIS A 398 14.16 8.89 7.94
N GLN A 399 14.87 9.79 7.25
CA GLN A 399 16.10 10.42 7.76
C GLN A 399 15.93 11.92 8.05
N ASN A 400 14.89 12.56 7.53
CA ASN A 400 14.67 13.99 7.75
C ASN A 400 14.28 14.28 9.20
N GLN A 401 14.67 15.47 9.67
CA GLN A 401 14.38 15.99 11.01
C GLN A 401 13.43 17.19 10.94
N ARG A 402 12.66 17.31 9.87
CA ARG A 402 11.74 18.43 9.70
C ARG A 402 10.47 18.17 10.46
N GLU A 403 9.92 19.24 11.00
CA GLU A 403 8.54 19.24 11.44
C GLU A 403 7.67 19.53 10.23
N ASN A 404 6.95 18.51 9.78
CA ASN A 404 6.11 18.56 8.60
C ASN A 404 4.65 18.48 9.03
N PHE A 405 3.85 19.40 8.54
CA PHE A 405 2.43 19.49 8.81
C PHE A 405 1.65 19.48 7.51
N VAL A 406 0.39 19.04 7.60
CA VAL A 406 -0.57 19.14 6.53
C VAL A 406 -1.77 19.92 7.03
N VAL A 407 -2.10 20.96 6.28
CA VAL A 407 -3.33 21.73 6.44
C VAL A 407 -4.39 21.08 5.56
N GLU A 408 -5.53 20.74 6.15
CA GLU A 408 -6.63 20.05 5.48
C GLU A 408 -7.87 20.95 5.42
N LEU A 409 -8.55 20.91 4.27
CA LEU A 409 -9.87 21.52 4.05
C LEU A 409 -10.90 20.39 3.99
N ASP A 410 -11.84 20.36 4.93
CA ASP A 410 -12.84 19.28 5.05
C ASP A 410 -12.19 17.88 5.07
N GLY A 411 -11.03 17.75 5.73
CA GLY A 411 -10.26 16.49 5.84
C GLY A 411 -9.42 16.12 4.61
N ASN A 412 -9.38 16.98 3.57
CA ASN A 412 -8.57 16.76 2.39
C ASN A 412 -7.29 17.61 2.43
N PRO A 413 -6.09 17.05 2.15
CA PRO A 413 -4.85 17.80 2.10
C PRO A 413 -4.94 19.02 1.17
N LEU A 414 -4.65 20.19 1.71
CA LEU A 414 -4.65 21.48 1.00
C LEU A 414 -3.22 21.98 0.82
N ILE A 415 -2.44 22.03 1.91
CA ILE A 415 -1.07 22.56 1.94
C ILE A 415 -0.21 21.64 2.80
N TYR A 416 0.98 21.28 2.29
CA TYR A 416 2.05 20.76 3.13
C TYR A 416 2.95 21.94 3.53
N ILE A 417 3.16 22.11 4.83
CA ILE A 417 3.93 23.20 5.43
C ILE A 417 4.92 22.61 6.41
N TRP A 418 6.16 23.08 6.39
CA TRP A 418 7.22 22.54 7.22
C TRP A 418 8.14 23.64 7.73
N HIS A 419 8.77 23.37 8.88
CA HIS A 419 9.86 24.18 9.39
C HIS A 419 10.94 23.33 10.07
N GLN A 420 12.07 23.95 10.33
CA GLN A 420 13.22 23.33 10.99
C GLN A 420 14.01 24.40 11.73
N SER A 421 14.61 24.02 12.86
CA SER A 421 15.55 24.84 13.61
C SER A 421 17.00 24.46 13.33
N LEU A 422 17.88 25.46 13.31
CA LEU A 422 19.33 25.34 13.27
C LEU A 422 19.93 26.20 14.39
N GLU A 423 20.72 25.60 15.26
CA GLU A 423 21.48 26.34 16.26
C GLU A 423 22.87 26.68 15.74
N GLN A 424 23.23 27.97 15.73
CA GLN A 424 24.54 28.43 15.28
C GLN A 424 25.02 29.61 16.11
N ASN A 425 26.23 29.51 16.67
CA ASN A 425 26.83 30.52 17.55
C ASN A 425 25.94 30.91 18.76
N GLY A 426 25.19 29.95 19.30
CA GLY A 426 24.27 30.17 20.43
C GLY A 426 22.97 30.90 20.05
N GLN A 427 22.71 31.10 18.76
CA GLN A 427 21.45 31.65 18.25
C GLN A 427 20.67 30.54 17.55
N THR A 428 19.38 30.43 17.87
CA THR A 428 18.45 29.57 17.13
C THR A 428 17.95 30.32 15.89
N TYR A 429 18.15 29.71 14.74
CA TYR A 429 17.59 30.12 13.47
C TYR A 429 16.50 29.14 13.07
N LEU A 430 15.46 29.67 12.45
CA LEU A 430 14.34 28.89 11.96
C LEU A 430 14.19 29.16 10.48
N TYR A 431 13.81 28.15 9.73
CA TYR A 431 13.50 28.26 8.31
C TYR A 431 12.47 27.22 7.93
N GLY A 432 11.73 27.49 6.86
CA GLY A 432 10.63 26.63 6.46
C GLY A 432 10.21 26.85 5.03
N GLY A 433 9.16 26.13 4.65
CA GLY A 433 8.57 26.23 3.34
C GLY A 433 7.21 25.56 3.30
N TRP A 434 6.54 25.72 2.17
CA TRP A 434 5.25 25.10 1.94
C TRP A 434 5.03 24.86 0.44
N PHE A 435 4.10 23.97 0.14
CA PHE A 435 3.59 23.76 -1.22
C PHE A 435 2.15 23.24 -1.18
N SER A 436 1.42 23.48 -2.26
CA SER A 436 0.03 23.06 -2.35
C SER A 436 -0.10 21.58 -2.67
N ALA A 437 -1.07 20.91 -2.04
CA ALA A 437 -1.49 19.58 -2.44
C ALA A 437 -2.45 19.61 -3.64
N LEU A 438 -3.07 20.77 -3.91
CA LEU A 438 -3.99 21.02 -5.02
C LEU A 438 -3.39 22.03 -6.03
N GLU A 439 -3.85 22.01 -7.27
CA GLU A 439 -3.38 22.96 -8.31
C GLU A 439 -3.70 24.42 -7.99
N GLN A 440 -4.83 24.66 -7.34
CA GLN A 440 -5.26 25.99 -6.94
C GLN A 440 -5.61 25.99 -5.46
N VAL A 441 -5.04 26.95 -4.74
CA VAL A 441 -5.32 27.17 -3.32
C VAL A 441 -5.71 28.63 -3.13
N ASN A 442 -6.77 28.85 -2.36
CA ASN A 442 -7.22 30.20 -2.03
C ASN A 442 -6.15 30.91 -1.16
N PHE A 443 -5.84 32.16 -1.52
CA PHE A 443 -4.89 33.00 -0.80
C PHE A 443 -5.18 33.10 0.70
N ALA A 444 -6.47 33.23 1.07
CA ALA A 444 -6.86 33.33 2.47
C ALA A 444 -6.44 32.10 3.28
N TYR A 445 -6.57 30.90 2.72
CA TYR A 445 -6.16 29.66 3.38
C TYR A 445 -4.64 29.55 3.52
N VAL A 446 -3.88 29.97 2.50
CA VAL A 446 -2.41 30.02 2.59
C VAL A 446 -1.98 30.97 3.72
N GLN A 447 -2.61 32.15 3.80
CA GLN A 447 -2.28 33.13 4.82
C GLN A 447 -2.63 32.63 6.24
N LEU A 448 -3.77 31.96 6.40
CA LEU A 448 -4.14 31.33 7.68
C LEU A 448 -3.14 30.25 8.09
N ALA A 449 -2.71 29.38 7.17
CA ALA A 449 -1.72 28.36 7.43
C ALA A 449 -0.35 28.94 7.84
N LEU A 450 0.12 29.99 7.17
CA LEU A 450 1.38 30.63 7.52
C LEU A 450 1.31 31.39 8.84
N ASN A 451 0.20 32.06 9.13
CA ASN A 451 0.00 32.72 10.42
C ASN A 451 0.00 31.69 11.56
N TRP A 452 -0.63 30.53 11.34
CA TRP A 452 -0.58 29.42 12.28
C TRP A 452 0.85 28.93 12.50
N GLN A 453 1.63 28.70 11.43
CA GLN A 453 3.03 28.26 11.53
C GLN A 453 3.89 29.28 12.30
N LEU A 454 3.78 30.55 11.94
CA LEU A 454 4.52 31.64 12.60
C LEU A 454 4.23 31.69 14.09
N LYS A 455 2.95 31.56 14.47
CA LYS A 455 2.54 31.55 15.87
C LYS A 455 3.07 30.33 16.62
N LEU A 456 2.99 29.14 16.03
CA LEU A 456 3.57 27.92 16.60
C LEU A 456 5.07 28.09 16.86
N CYS A 457 5.80 28.57 15.85
CA CYS A 457 7.24 28.82 15.97
C CYS A 457 7.57 29.89 17.03
N GLU A 458 6.76 30.93 17.18
CA GLU A 458 6.95 31.95 18.21
C GLU A 458 6.75 31.38 19.63
N GLU A 459 5.79 30.48 19.81
CA GLU A 459 5.51 29.82 21.08
C GLU A 459 6.62 28.81 21.47
N GLU A 460 7.11 28.02 20.51
CA GLU A 460 8.13 26.99 20.75
C GLU A 460 9.56 27.53 20.75
N TYR A 461 9.82 28.57 19.95
CA TYR A 461 11.14 29.20 19.79
C TYR A 461 11.03 30.72 19.99
N PRO A 462 10.79 31.18 21.23
CA PRO A 462 10.58 32.59 21.51
C PRO A 462 11.77 33.47 21.14
N ASP A 463 13.00 32.94 21.12
CA ASP A 463 14.20 33.69 20.70
C ASP A 463 14.67 33.34 19.28
N GLY A 464 13.88 32.57 18.53
CA GLY A 464 14.21 32.10 17.19
C GLY A 464 14.12 33.19 16.12
N ILE A 465 15.16 33.30 15.28
CA ILE A 465 15.18 34.21 14.13
C ILE A 465 14.73 33.45 12.88
N TRP A 466 13.61 33.87 12.29
CA TRP A 466 13.06 33.26 11.07
C TRP A 466 13.78 33.80 9.83
N LEU A 467 14.38 32.90 9.04
CA LEU A 467 15.11 33.18 7.80
C LEU A 467 14.42 32.53 6.60
N ALA A 468 14.36 33.24 5.48
CA ALA A 468 13.83 32.69 4.23
C ALA A 468 14.53 33.25 2.99
N VAL A 469 14.50 32.46 1.91
CA VAL A 469 14.87 32.88 0.56
C VAL A 469 13.65 32.80 -0.35
N ILE A 470 13.40 33.86 -1.13
CA ILE A 470 12.21 33.96 -2.00
C ILE A 470 12.64 34.36 -3.39
N HIS A 471 12.24 33.60 -4.41
CA HIS A 471 12.56 33.95 -5.79
C HIS A 471 11.98 35.33 -6.15
N LYS A 472 12.78 36.20 -6.78
CA LYS A 472 12.40 37.60 -7.08
C LYS A 472 11.16 37.70 -7.97
N ASP A 473 10.98 36.73 -8.86
CA ASP A 473 9.80 36.68 -9.75
C ASP A 473 8.54 36.17 -9.06
N ASN A 474 8.64 35.57 -7.87
CA ASN A 474 7.49 35.08 -7.13
C ASN A 474 6.82 36.23 -6.34
N LYS A 475 6.17 37.14 -7.08
CA LYS A 475 5.51 38.33 -6.51
C LYS A 475 4.55 37.99 -5.38
N PHE A 476 3.84 36.87 -5.51
CA PHE A 476 2.90 36.36 -4.53
C PHE A 476 3.57 36.08 -3.17
N VAL A 477 4.63 35.26 -3.15
CA VAL A 477 5.33 34.91 -1.91
C VAL A 477 6.07 36.11 -1.33
N ASN A 478 6.60 37.02 -2.17
CA ASN A 478 7.23 38.25 -1.69
C ASN A 478 6.24 39.17 -0.96
N LEU A 479 5.06 39.42 -1.53
CA LEU A 479 4.02 40.24 -0.88
C LEU A 479 3.54 39.63 0.44
N LEU A 480 3.36 38.31 0.46
CA LEU A 480 2.91 37.58 1.63
C LEU A 480 3.92 37.64 2.79
N ASN A 481 5.21 37.48 2.50
CA ASN A 481 6.25 37.60 3.51
C ASN A 481 6.40 39.05 4.01
N GLN A 482 6.31 40.04 3.13
CA GLN A 482 6.31 41.45 3.53
C GLN A 482 5.14 41.78 4.47
N HIS A 483 3.93 41.29 4.15
CA HIS A 483 2.75 41.43 5.02
C HIS A 483 2.97 40.81 6.40
N ASN A 484 3.70 39.70 6.47
CA ASN A 484 4.00 39.00 7.73
C ASN A 484 5.24 39.53 8.46
N GLY A 485 5.79 40.70 8.06
CA GLY A 485 6.87 41.37 8.80
C GLY A 485 8.29 40.96 8.42
N PHE A 486 8.48 40.22 7.31
CA PHE A 486 9.81 39.91 6.81
C PHE A 486 10.47 41.13 6.13
N LYS A 487 11.73 41.38 6.47
CA LYS A 487 12.56 42.45 5.89
C LYS A 487 13.81 41.87 5.24
N ALA A 488 14.36 42.60 4.28
CA ALA A 488 15.57 42.20 3.58
C ALA A 488 16.76 42.10 4.56
N ILE A 489 17.55 41.03 4.42
CA ILE A 489 18.79 40.84 5.16
C ILE A 489 19.90 41.63 4.46
N GLU A 490 20.72 42.34 5.23
CA GLU A 490 21.89 43.03 4.71
C GLU A 490 22.92 42.02 4.18
N VAL A 491 23.44 42.28 2.97
CA VAL A 491 24.45 41.43 2.33
C VAL A 491 25.70 41.36 3.22
N ASP A 492 26.31 40.18 3.32
CA ASP A 492 27.49 39.90 4.17
C ASP A 492 27.27 40.01 5.69
N SER A 493 26.05 40.29 6.16
CA SER A 493 25.73 40.19 7.59
C SER A 493 25.82 38.74 8.12
N PRO A 494 25.96 38.53 9.45
CA PRO A 494 25.94 37.19 10.02
C PRO A 494 24.70 36.37 9.62
N HIS A 495 23.52 37.01 9.61
CA HIS A 495 22.28 36.36 9.19
C HIS A 495 22.28 35.98 7.70
N PHE A 496 22.91 36.80 6.84
CA PHE A 496 23.06 36.45 5.43
C PHE A 496 23.91 35.20 5.25
N GLN A 497 25.03 35.10 5.96
CA GLN A 497 25.92 33.93 5.91
C GLN A 497 25.20 32.65 6.39
N VAL A 498 24.47 32.73 7.49
CA VAL A 498 23.64 31.62 8.00
C VAL A 498 22.55 31.23 6.99
N THR A 499 21.86 32.21 6.41
CA THR A 499 20.84 31.95 5.39
C THR A 499 21.44 31.27 4.17
N GLN A 500 22.64 31.68 3.74
CA GLN A 500 23.34 31.05 2.61
C GLN A 500 23.82 29.63 2.93
N SER A 501 24.21 29.33 4.18
CA SER A 501 24.52 27.95 4.56
C SER A 501 23.29 27.05 4.59
N ILE A 502 22.12 27.60 4.96
CA ILE A 502 20.83 26.87 4.91
C ILE A 502 20.37 26.65 3.46
N PHE A 503 20.54 27.66 2.61
CA PHE A 503 20.09 27.65 1.20
C PHE A 503 21.25 27.83 0.22
N PRO A 504 22.16 26.84 0.09
CA PRO A 504 23.38 26.97 -0.72
C PRO A 504 23.10 27.17 -2.22
N SER A 505 21.93 26.74 -2.71
CA SER A 505 21.52 26.87 -4.11
C SER A 505 20.80 28.19 -4.43
N ALA A 506 20.51 29.03 -3.44
CA ALA A 506 19.86 30.32 -3.66
C ALA A 506 20.89 31.34 -4.15
N ASP A 507 20.84 31.71 -5.43
CA ASP A 507 21.69 32.78 -5.98
C ASP A 507 21.14 34.15 -5.52
N PRO A 508 21.92 35.01 -4.83
CA PRO A 508 21.50 36.36 -4.44
C PRO A 508 21.01 37.25 -5.61
N LYS A 509 21.41 36.92 -6.86
CA LYS A 509 20.88 37.59 -8.05
C LYS A 509 19.43 37.23 -8.32
N LYS A 510 19.01 35.99 -8.02
CA LYS A 510 17.67 35.45 -8.32
C LYS A 510 16.74 35.43 -7.11
N PHE A 511 17.27 35.42 -5.90
CA PHE A 511 16.50 35.31 -4.65
C PHE A 511 16.66 36.53 -3.75
N ASN A 512 15.59 36.89 -3.06
CA ASN A 512 15.58 37.82 -1.95
C ASN A 512 15.86 37.05 -0.65
N TYR A 513 16.79 37.55 0.15
CA TYR A 513 17.11 37.03 1.48
C TYR A 513 16.36 37.87 2.49
N VAL A 514 15.52 37.25 3.30
CA VAL A 514 14.64 37.96 4.24
C VAL A 514 14.67 37.32 5.62
N MET A 515 14.52 38.16 6.65
CA MET A 515 14.35 37.73 8.04
C MET A 515 13.08 38.33 8.64
N LEU A 516 12.41 37.57 9.50
CA LEU A 516 11.27 38.07 10.26
C LEU A 516 11.76 39.05 11.32
N THR A 517 11.33 40.31 11.24
CA THR A 517 11.63 41.30 12.29
C THR A 517 10.41 41.47 13.18
N ARG A 518 10.55 41.20 14.48
CA ARG A 518 9.48 41.49 15.44
C ARG A 518 9.42 43.01 15.63
N GLU A 519 8.22 43.57 15.61
CA GLU A 519 8.00 44.98 15.92
C GLU A 519 8.26 45.23 17.42
N ASN A 520 9.54 45.26 17.82
CA ASN A 520 10.03 45.76 19.11
C ASN A 520 11.55 46.03 19.16
N GLU A 521 12.26 46.05 18.03
CA GLU A 521 13.73 46.31 18.00
C GLU A 521 14.14 47.75 17.62
N HIS A 522 13.24 48.72 17.73
CA HIS A 522 13.61 50.14 17.67
C HIS A 522 13.19 50.84 18.97
N GLY A 523 14.02 50.66 20.00
CA GLY A 523 14.07 51.54 21.17
C GLY A 523 14.83 52.83 20.88
#